data_AF-A0A351BMG1-F1
#
_entry.id   AF-A0A351BMG1-F1
#
_cell.length_a   1.000
_cell.length_b   1.000
_cell.length_c   1.000
_cell.angle_alpha   90.00
_cell.angle_beta   90.00
_cell.angle_gamma   90.00
#
_symmetry.space_group_name_H-M   'P 1'
#
loop_
_entity.id
_entity.type
_entity.pdbx_description
1 polymer ?
#
loop_
_entity_poly.entity_id
_entity_poly.type
_entity_poly.pdbx_seq_one_letter_code
_entity_poly.pdbx_strand_id
1 'polypeptide(L)' 'MDDRCSGSSCDTAQPPAAAPAATPLRYTLDANDAIVAVAGDWDRFALANGGEAILAARIIGRRLDDFIAGDVT' A
#
# COMPACT_ATOMS: atom_id res chain seq x y z
N MET A 1 33.17 -40.70 -21.65
CA MET A 1 31.88 -41.23 -21.15
C MET A 1 31.22 -40.05 -20.49
N ASP A 2 30.59 -39.27 -21.35
CA ASP A 2 30.20 -37.88 -21.13
C ASP A 2 28.74 -37.93 -20.67
N ASP A 3 28.54 -37.73 -19.37
CA ASP A 3 27.24 -37.72 -18.73
C ASP A 3 26.48 -36.48 -19.19
N ARG A 4 25.64 -36.68 -20.22
CA ARG A 4 24.78 -35.63 -20.76
C ARG A 4 23.66 -35.39 -19.77
N CYS A 5 23.67 -34.21 -19.14
CA CYS A 5 22.49 -33.58 -18.55
C CYS A 5 21.35 -33.58 -19.58
N SER A 6 20.51 -34.62 -19.52
CA SER A 6 19.19 -34.66 -20.13
C SER A 6 18.22 -33.98 -19.20
N GLY A 7 17.64 -32.86 -19.64
CA GLY A 7 16.64 -32.12 -18.87
C GLY A 7 17.16 -30.74 -18.54
N SER A 8 17.00 -29.81 -19.48
CA SER A 8 17.18 -28.37 -19.24
C SER A 8 16.06 -27.89 -18.33
N SER A 9 16.14 -28.22 -17.05
CA SER A 9 15.33 -27.64 -15.98
C SER A 9 16.20 -27.39 -14.77
N CYS A 10 17.31 -26.70 -15.01
CA CYS A 10 17.77 -25.68 -14.07
C CYS A 10 16.76 -24.52 -14.11
N ASP A 11 15.54 -24.76 -13.63
CA ASP A 11 14.54 -23.71 -13.47
C ASP A 11 14.99 -22.88 -12.27
N THR A 12 15.76 -21.85 -12.62
CA THR A 12 16.22 -20.79 -11.74
C THR A 12 14.99 -20.24 -11.04
N ALA A 13 14.89 -20.44 -9.73
CA ALA A 13 13.84 -19.84 -8.93
C ALA A 13 13.78 -18.35 -9.27
N GLN A 14 12.75 -17.96 -10.04
CA GLN A 14 12.58 -16.59 -10.45
C GLN A 14 12.51 -15.76 -9.16
N PRO A 15 13.43 -14.80 -8.93
CA PRO A 15 13.33 -13.94 -7.77
C PRO A 15 11.93 -13.31 -7.80
N PRO A 16 11.24 -13.21 -6.65
CA PRO A 16 9.89 -12.68 -6.61
C PRO A 16 9.92 -11.34 -7.34
N ALA A 17 9.11 -11.23 -8.40
CA ALA A 17 9.01 -10.02 -9.19
C ALA A 17 8.90 -8.85 -8.21
N ALA A 18 9.90 -7.98 -8.21
CA ALA A 18 9.97 -6.86 -7.29
C ALA A 18 8.60 -6.18 -7.34
N ALA A 19 7.90 -6.16 -6.20
CA ALA A 19 6.60 -5.53 -6.12
C ALA A 19 6.73 -4.15 -6.78
N PRO A 20 5.83 -3.78 -7.71
CA PRO A 20 5.92 -2.51 -8.41
C PRO A 20 6.13 -1.43 -7.37
N ALA A 21 7.15 -0.58 -7.56
CA ALA A 21 7.53 0.44 -6.60
C ALA A 21 6.26 1.19 -6.17
N ALA A 22 5.80 0.91 -4.95
CA ALA A 22 4.51 1.37 -4.50
C ALA A 22 4.52 2.89 -4.52
N THR A 23 3.56 3.49 -5.21
CA THR A 23 3.42 4.95 -5.19
C THR A 23 3.32 5.36 -3.73
N PRO A 24 4.19 6.26 -3.24
CA PRO A 24 4.22 6.61 -1.83
C PRO A 24 2.87 7.18 -1.42
N LEU A 25 2.29 6.61 -0.37
CA LEU A 25 1.04 7.07 0.22
C LEU A 25 1.27 8.43 0.85
N ARG A 26 0.48 9.42 0.44
CA ARG A 26 0.53 10.77 0.99
C ARG A 26 -0.89 11.29 1.19
N TYR A 27 -1.06 12.19 2.14
CA TYR A 27 -2.28 12.95 2.34
C TYR A 27 -1.93 14.43 2.53
N THR A 28 -2.89 15.30 2.24
CA THR A 28 -2.77 16.75 2.41
C THR A 28 -3.83 17.22 3.38
N LEU A 29 -3.45 18.12 4.29
CA LEU A 29 -4.35 18.75 5.26
C LEU A 29 -4.59 20.22 4.90
N ASP A 30 -5.75 20.75 5.30
CA ASP A 30 -6.00 22.19 5.32
C ASP A 30 -5.57 22.83 6.66
N ALA A 31 -5.88 24.12 6.82
CA ALA A 31 -5.58 24.88 8.03
C ALA A 31 -6.40 24.46 9.28
N ASN A 32 -7.42 23.62 9.12
CA ASN A 32 -8.27 23.09 10.19
C ASN A 32 -8.02 21.59 10.42
N ASP A 33 -6.88 21.05 9.96
CA ASP A 33 -6.51 19.64 10.04
C ASP A 33 -7.48 18.69 9.33
N ALA A 34 -8.24 19.18 8.34
CA ALA A 34 -9.08 18.34 7.49
C ALA A 34 -8.29 17.76 6.33
N ILE A 35 -8.49 16.47 6.05
CA ILE A 35 -7.88 15.77 4.92
C ILE A 35 -8.53 16.29 3.63
N VAL A 36 -7.79 17.02 2.80
CA VAL A 36 -8.32 17.59 1.54
C VAL A 36 -7.93 16.77 0.31
N ALA A 37 -6.89 15.95 0.41
CA ALA A 37 -6.47 15.07 -0.67
C ALA A 37 -5.69 13.86 -0.14
N VAL A 38 -5.75 12.76 -0.88
CA VAL A 38 -4.88 11.59 -0.71
C VAL A 38 -4.25 11.23 -2.05
N ALA A 39 -3.05 10.65 -2.02
CA ALA A 39 -2.27 10.31 -3.20
C ALA A 39 -1.69 8.89 -3.11
N GLY A 40 -1.32 8.36 -4.28
CA GLY A 40 -0.92 6.97 -4.44
C GLY A 40 -2.12 6.03 -4.44
N ASP A 41 -1.85 4.74 -4.24
CA ASP A 41 -2.87 3.69 -4.21
C ASP A 41 -3.59 3.62 -2.86
N TRP A 42 -4.09 4.75 -2.37
CA TRP A 42 -4.69 4.87 -1.03
C TRP A 42 -5.84 3.90 -0.81
N ASP A 43 -6.80 3.84 -1.73
CA ASP A 43 -7.96 2.95 -1.60
C ASP A 43 -7.54 1.47 -1.58
N ARG A 44 -6.56 1.10 -2.41
CA ARG A 44 -6.00 -0.26 -2.41
C ARG A 44 -5.30 -0.56 -1.08
N PHE A 45 -4.53 0.39 -0.55
CA PHE A 45 -3.88 0.27 0.75
C PHE A 45 -4.91 0.14 1.87
N ALA A 46 -5.93 0.99 1.88
CA ALA A 46 -7.02 0.93 2.85
C ALA A 46 -7.71 -0.44 2.81
N LEU A 47 -8.12 -0.91 1.63
CA LEU A 47 -8.76 -2.22 1.47
C LEU A 47 -7.86 -3.37 1.91
N ALA A 48 -6.57 -3.33 1.58
CA ALA A 48 -5.61 -4.36 1.99
C ALA A 48 -5.46 -4.46 3.51
N ASN A 49 -5.79 -3.40 4.25
CA ASN A 49 -5.75 -3.35 5.70
C ASN A 49 -7.15 -3.47 6.36
N GLY A 50 -8.19 -3.83 5.60
CA GLY A 50 -9.58 -3.89 6.11
C GLY A 50 -10.17 -2.51 6.43
N GLY A 51 -9.58 -1.45 5.90
CA GLY A 51 -9.94 -0.06 6.10
C GLY A 51 -11.08 0.42 5.19
N GLU A 52 -12.16 -0.34 5.04
CA GLU A 52 -13.29 0.05 4.17
C GLU A 52 -13.96 1.36 4.63
N ALA A 53 -13.83 1.68 5.92
CA ALA A 53 -14.27 2.96 6.51
C ALA A 53 -13.34 4.14 6.17
N ILE A 54 -12.10 3.90 5.73
CA ILE A 54 -11.06 4.92 5.48
C ILE A 54 -10.68 5.07 3.99
N LEU A 55 -11.59 4.67 3.09
CA LEU A 55 -11.47 4.97 1.66
C LEU A 55 -11.40 6.48 1.42
N ALA A 56 -10.70 6.91 0.38
CA ALA A 56 -10.50 8.32 0.01
C ALA A 56 -11.83 9.08 -0.01
N ALA A 57 -12.84 8.52 -0.65
CA ALA A 57 -14.18 9.10 -0.76
C ALA A 57 -14.90 9.30 0.59
N ARG A 58 -14.49 8.60 1.64
CA ARG A 58 -15.09 8.68 2.99
C ARG A 58 -14.33 9.57 3.95
N ILE A 59 -13.05 9.83 3.68
CA ILE A 59 -12.17 10.59 4.58
C ILE A 59 -11.86 12.00 4.09
N ILE A 60 -11.96 12.27 2.78
CA ILE A 60 -11.78 13.62 2.25
C ILE A 60 -12.85 14.54 2.83
N GLY A 61 -12.43 15.70 3.35
CA GLY A 61 -13.25 16.68 4.04
C GLY A 61 -13.43 16.41 5.54
N ARG A 62 -12.87 15.32 6.08
CA ARG A 62 -12.94 15.00 7.51
C ARG A 62 -11.64 15.34 8.22
N ARG A 63 -11.73 15.60 9.52
CA ARG A 63 -10.57 15.90 10.37
C ARG A 63 -9.69 14.67 10.51
N LEU A 64 -8.37 14.87 10.48
CA LEU A 64 -7.40 13.80 10.69
C LEU A 64 -7.58 13.15 12.07
N ASP A 65 -7.87 13.96 13.09
CA ASP A 65 -8.05 13.52 14.47
C ASP A 65 -9.19 12.51 14.64
N ASP A 66 -10.20 12.53 13.77
CA ASP A 66 -11.32 11.56 13.79
C ASP A 66 -10.83 10.11 13.58
N PHE A 67 -9.64 9.92 13.01
CA PHE A 67 -9.09 8.63 12.63
C PHE A 67 -7.92 8.17 13.50
N ILE A 68 -7.43 9.04 14.39
CA ILE A 68 -6.34 8.71 15.31
C ILE A 68 -6.96 8.26 16.62
N ALA A 69 -6.81 6.98 16.93
CA ALA A 69 -7.26 6.40 18.19
C ALA A 69 -6.05 5.87 18.97
N GLY A 70 -6.03 6.13 20.28
CA GLY A 70 -4.95 5.72 21.18
C GLY A 70 -4.80 6.70 22.33
N ASP A 71 -4.24 6.22 23.43
CA ASP A 71 -3.87 7.06 24.57
C ASP A 71 -2.47 7.64 24.35
N VAL A 72 -2.25 8.89 24.75
CA VAL A 72 -0.93 9.51 24.71
C VAL A 72 -0.19 9.06 25.97
N THR A 73 0.65 8.04 25.86
CA THR A 73 1.57 7.62 26.95
C THR A 73 2.74 8.57 27.09
#